data_AF-A0A839MYS6-F1
#
_entry.id   AF-A0A839MYS6-F1
#
_cell.length_a   1.000
_cell.length_b   1.000
_cell.length_c   1.000
_cell.angle_alpha   90.00
_cell.angle_beta   90.00
_cell.angle_gamma   90.00
#
_symmetry.space_group_name_H-M   'P 1'
#
loop_
_entity.id
_entity.type
_entity.pdbx_description
1 polymer ?
#
loop_
_entity_poly.entity_id
_entity_poly.type
_entity_poly.pdbx_seq_one_letter_code
_entity_poly.pdbx_strand_id
1 'polypeptide(L)'
;MSTDAPITPGSAAAERSRLIAISVAVVGLIGMFLALLGWTGVAKDVDRTAGLPPSLLFAIGAVVVVGAAVFDLAAGSRSDVYIVAPGQQLTTTQFVLNKLAPWIIVALTIVGMIIIWLRHH
;
A
#
# COMPACT_ATOMS: atom_id res chain seq x y z
N MET A 1 6.44 15.65 -25.29
CA MET A 1 7.11 16.26 -24.13
C MET A 1 6.04 16.65 -23.12
N SER A 2 5.81 15.84 -22.10
CA SER A 2 4.97 16.22 -20.97
C SER A 2 5.74 17.24 -20.14
N THR A 3 5.31 18.49 -20.18
CA THR A 3 5.79 19.61 -19.36
C THR A 3 5.29 19.44 -17.93
N ASP A 4 5.74 18.39 -17.25
CA ASP A 4 5.58 18.30 -15.80
C ASP A 4 6.69 19.14 -15.18
N ALA A 5 6.34 20.36 -14.77
CA ALA A 5 7.24 21.20 -14.01
C ALA A 5 7.80 20.40 -12.81
N PRO A 6 9.11 20.45 -12.55
CA PRO A 6 9.71 19.68 -11.47
C PRO A 6 9.07 20.06 -10.14
N ILE A 7 8.57 19.08 -9.39
CA ILE A 7 7.98 19.33 -8.07
C ILE A 7 9.10 19.76 -7.13
N THR A 8 9.05 21.00 -6.65
CA THR A 8 10.08 21.56 -5.76
C THR A 8 9.72 21.35 -4.28
N PRO A 9 10.72 21.14 -3.41
CA PRO A 9 10.50 21.03 -1.97
C PRO A 9 9.80 22.28 -1.41
N GLY A 10 8.81 22.09 -0.53
CA GLY A 10 8.07 23.21 0.10
C GLY A 10 6.98 23.84 -0.77
N SER A 11 6.76 23.36 -1.99
CA SER A 11 5.64 23.79 -2.83
C SER A 11 4.31 23.11 -2.45
N ALA A 12 3.19 23.74 -2.77
CA ALA A 12 1.85 23.12 -2.62
C ALA A 12 1.72 21.80 -3.40
N ALA A 13 2.47 21.64 -4.51
CA ALA A 13 2.52 20.40 -5.27
C ALA A 13 3.26 19.28 -4.51
N ALA A 14 4.30 19.62 -3.74
CA ALA A 14 5.00 18.67 -2.88
C ALA A 14 4.14 18.22 -1.69
N GLU A 15 3.38 19.13 -1.10
CA GLU A 15 2.41 18.80 -0.05
C GLU A 15 1.31 17.89 -0.56
N ARG A 16 0.76 18.18 -1.74
CA ARG A 16 -0.25 17.32 -2.38
C ARG A 16 0.28 15.93 -2.71
N SER A 17 1.51 15.82 -3.20
CA SER A 17 2.18 14.52 -3.44
C SER A 17 2.29 13.70 -2.17
N ARG A 18 2.72 14.32 -1.06
CA ARG A 18 2.78 13.66 0.26
C ARG A 18 1.42 13.15 0.73
N LEU A 19 0.39 13.98 0.59
CA LEU A 19 -0.97 13.59 0.98
C LEU A 19 -1.48 12.39 0.15
N ILE A 20 -1.18 12.36 -1.15
CA ILE A 20 -1.51 11.22 -2.01
C ILE A 20 -0.74 9.98 -1.54
N ALA A 21 0.57 10.09 -1.31
CA ALA A 21 1.41 9.00 -0.84
C ALA A 21 0.88 8.37 0.48
N ILE A 22 0.58 9.23 1.46
CA ILE A 22 0.02 8.81 2.76
C ILE A 22 -1.34 8.17 2.57
N SER A 23 -2.19 8.75 1.72
CA SER A 23 -3.54 8.21 1.46
C SER A 23 -3.46 6.83 0.81
N VAL A 24 -2.55 6.63 -0.15
CA VAL A 24 -2.31 5.32 -0.78
C VAL A 24 -1.81 4.31 0.24
N ALA A 25 -0.89 4.69 1.11
CA ALA A 25 -0.42 3.83 2.19
C ALA A 25 -1.55 3.43 3.16
N VAL A 26 -2.40 4.38 3.56
CA VAL A 26 -3.56 4.13 4.43
C VAL A 26 -4.55 3.19 3.75
N VAL A 27 -4.86 3.40 2.47
CA VAL A 27 -5.72 2.50 1.69
C VAL A 27 -5.11 1.10 1.62
N GLY A 28 -3.79 1.00 1.40
CA GLY A 28 -3.07 -0.27 1.44
C GLY A 28 -3.19 -0.99 2.79
N LEU A 29 -3.05 -0.27 3.90
CA LEU A 29 -3.22 -0.83 5.26
C LEU A 29 -4.65 -1.32 5.51
N ILE A 30 -5.66 -0.59 5.05
CA ILE A 30 -7.07 -1.01 5.13
C ILE A 30 -7.26 -2.30 4.31
N GLY A 31 -6.73 -2.35 3.09
CA GLY A 31 -6.74 -3.57 2.29
C GLY A 31 -6.09 -4.74 3.01
N MET A 32 -4.94 -4.52 3.65
CA MET A 32 -4.19 -5.57 4.36
C MET A 32 -5.01 -6.11 5.51
N PHE A 33 -5.64 -5.23 6.28
CA PHE A 33 -6.55 -5.61 7.34
C PHE A 33 -7.70 -6.49 6.84
N LEU A 34 -8.39 -6.06 5.77
CA LEU A 34 -9.50 -6.83 5.17
C LEU A 34 -9.04 -8.18 4.62
N ALA A 35 -7.87 -8.21 3.97
CA ALA A 35 -7.29 -9.44 3.43
C ALA A 35 -6.98 -10.43 4.54
N LEU A 36 -6.24 -10.01 5.57
CA LEU A 36 -5.90 -10.87 6.70
C LEU A 36 -7.12 -11.32 7.50
N LEU A 37 -8.12 -10.44 7.66
CA LEU A 37 -9.36 -10.77 8.33
C LEU A 37 -10.16 -11.83 7.55
N GLY A 38 -10.33 -11.64 6.24
CA GLY A 38 -10.98 -12.63 5.37
C GLY A 38 -10.22 -13.96 5.34
N TRP A 39 -8.89 -13.91 5.23
CA TRP A 39 -8.04 -15.10 5.25
C TRP A 39 -8.11 -15.86 6.57
N THR A 40 -8.19 -15.14 7.69
CA THR A 40 -8.40 -15.75 9.02
C THR A 40 -9.74 -16.48 9.08
N GLY A 41 -10.80 -15.90 8.50
CA GLY A 41 -12.11 -16.56 8.42
C GLY A 41 -12.07 -17.83 7.57
N VAL A 42 -11.38 -17.81 6.42
CA VAL A 42 -11.16 -19.00 5.59
C VAL A 42 -10.38 -20.07 6.35
N ALA A 43 -9.28 -19.70 7.01
CA ALA A 43 -8.44 -20.64 7.76
C ALA A 43 -9.15 -21.28 8.96
N LYS A 44 -10.16 -20.60 9.52
CA LYS A 44 -10.98 -21.10 10.63
C LYS A 44 -12.28 -21.78 10.18
N ASP A 45 -12.52 -21.86 8.87
CA ASP A 45 -13.73 -22.43 8.27
C ASP A 45 -15.04 -21.85 8.83
N VAL A 46 -15.10 -20.52 8.95
CA VAL A 46 -16.32 -19.83 9.42
C VAL A 46 -17.24 -19.44 8.26
N ASP A 47 -18.55 -19.54 8.46
CA ASP A 47 -19.52 -19.17 7.42
C ASP A 47 -19.51 -17.67 7.06
N ARG A 48 -19.23 -16.81 8.06
CA ARG A 48 -19.21 -15.35 7.90
C ARG A 48 -18.14 -14.69 8.74
N THR A 49 -17.50 -13.67 8.18
CA THR A 49 -16.60 -12.74 8.87
C THR A 49 -17.07 -11.32 8.62
N ALA A 50 -17.35 -10.56 9.68
CA ALA A 50 -17.89 -9.20 9.60
C ALA A 50 -19.15 -9.06 8.70
N GLY A 51 -20.02 -10.07 8.72
CA GLY A 51 -21.27 -10.09 7.94
C GLY A 51 -21.14 -10.52 6.47
N LEU A 52 -19.93 -10.77 5.98
CA LEU A 52 -19.65 -11.21 4.61
C LEU A 52 -19.04 -12.63 4.58
N PRO A 53 -19.13 -13.34 3.44
CA PRO A 53 -18.32 -14.53 3.21
C PRO A 53 -16.83 -14.21 3.36
N PRO A 54 -16.03 -15.00 4.09
CA PRO A 54 -14.63 -14.70 4.34
C PRO A 54 -13.79 -14.57 3.06
N SER A 55 -14.09 -15.39 2.05
CA SER A 55 -13.45 -15.34 0.73
C SER A 55 -13.70 -14.02 -0.01
N LEU A 56 -14.91 -13.45 0.12
CA LEU A 56 -15.24 -12.16 -0.48
C LEU A 56 -14.50 -11.02 0.23
N LEU A 57 -14.46 -11.05 1.56
CA LEU A 57 -13.72 -10.07 2.37
C LEU A 57 -12.22 -10.11 2.04
N PHE A 58 -11.66 -11.33 1.89
CA PHE A 58 -10.29 -11.53 1.45
C PHE A 58 -10.05 -10.94 0.05
N ALA A 59 -10.91 -11.25 -0.92
CA ALA A 59 -10.77 -10.76 -2.29
C ALA A 59 -10.79 -9.24 -2.36
N ILE A 60 -11.72 -8.58 -1.65
CA ILE A 60 -11.77 -7.11 -1.55
C ILE A 60 -10.45 -6.58 -0.97
N GLY A 61 -10.00 -7.14 0.15
CA GLY A 61 -8.74 -6.72 0.78
C GLY A 61 -7.53 -6.88 -0.14
N ALA A 62 -7.41 -8.04 -0.80
CA ALA A 62 -6.30 -8.34 -1.71
C ALA A 62 -6.26 -7.36 -2.90
N VAL A 63 -7.42 -7.08 -3.52
CA VAL A 63 -7.52 -6.11 -4.61
C VAL A 63 -7.13 -4.71 -4.14
N VAL A 64 -7.54 -4.31 -2.94
CA VAL A 64 -7.19 -2.98 -2.39
C VAL A 64 -5.69 -2.88 -2.08
N VAL A 65 -5.07 -3.88 -1.46
CA VAL A 65 -3.62 -3.90 -1.16
C VAL A 65 -2.79 -3.82 -2.43
N VAL A 66 -3.06 -4.73 -3.37
CA VAL A 66 -2.29 -4.81 -4.62
C VAL A 66 -2.58 -3.58 -5.47
N GLY A 67 -3.84 -3.14 -5.54
CA GLY A 67 -4.25 -1.94 -6.25
C GLY A 67 -3.57 -0.68 -5.74
N ALA A 68 -3.41 -0.52 -4.42
CA ALA A 68 -2.68 0.60 -3.83
C ALA A 68 -1.19 0.59 -4.24
N ALA A 69 -0.53 -0.57 -4.21
CA ALA A 69 0.87 -0.69 -4.63
C ALA A 69 1.06 -0.42 -6.13
N VAL A 70 0.15 -0.92 -6.97
CA VAL A 70 0.17 -0.67 -8.42
C VAL A 70 -0.12 0.80 -8.72
N PHE A 71 -1.05 1.43 -7.99
CA PHE A 71 -1.35 2.84 -8.13
C PHE A 71 -0.14 3.71 -7.78
N ASP A 72 0.57 3.41 -6.69
CA ASP A 72 1.80 4.12 -6.33
C ASP A 72 2.88 4.01 -7.43
N LEU A 73 3.05 2.81 -7.99
CA LEU A 73 3.98 2.58 -9.09
C LEU A 73 3.61 3.41 -10.32
N ALA A 74 2.31 3.51 -10.65
CA ALA A 74 1.82 4.29 -11.77
C ALA A 74 1.86 5.81 -11.51
N ALA A 75 1.69 6.25 -10.27
CA ALA A 75 1.73 7.65 -9.87
C ALA A 75 3.16 8.22 -9.88
N GLY A 76 4.20 7.37 -9.77
CA GLY A 76 5.58 7.76 -9.99
C GLY A 76 6.04 8.82 -8.98
N SER A 77 6.52 9.97 -9.44
CA SER A 77 6.96 11.07 -8.56
C SER A 77 5.82 11.90 -7.97
N ARG A 78 4.57 11.66 -8.39
CA ARG A 78 3.38 12.39 -7.90
C ARG A 78 2.81 11.80 -6.61
N SER A 79 3.36 10.68 -6.14
CA SER A 79 3.04 10.04 -4.85
C SER A 79 4.29 9.88 -3.97
N ASP A 80 5.31 10.72 -4.16
CA ASP A 80 6.51 10.69 -3.32
C ASP A 80 6.26 11.43 -1.99
N VAL A 81 6.68 10.82 -0.87
CA VAL A 81 6.69 11.43 0.47
C VAL A 81 7.86 12.40 0.58
N TYR A 82 9.04 11.99 0.10
CA TYR A 82 10.24 12.81 0.07
C TYR A 82 10.48 13.34 -1.32
N ILE A 83 10.55 14.67 -1.43
CA ILE A 83 10.86 15.37 -2.67
C ILE A 83 12.16 16.12 -2.42
N VAL A 84 13.16 15.85 -3.26
CA VAL A 84 14.50 16.45 -3.19
C VAL A 84 14.63 17.56 -4.23
N ALA A 85 15.49 18.54 -3.94
CA ALA A 85 15.77 19.61 -4.89
C ALA A 85 16.38 19.05 -6.19
N PRO A 86 16.16 19.71 -7.35
CA PRO A 86 16.77 19.31 -8.60
C PRO A 86 18.29 19.17 -8.47
N GLY A 87 18.84 18.01 -8.85
CA GLY A 87 20.28 17.72 -8.74
C GLY A 87 20.71 17.01 -7.45
N GLN A 88 19.80 16.78 -6.50
CA GLN A 88 20.05 15.93 -5.34
C GLN A 88 19.41 14.54 -5.50
N GLN A 89 20.08 13.51 -4.98
CA GLN A 89 19.54 12.15 -4.94
C GLN A 89 18.85 11.89 -3.60
N LEU A 90 17.79 11.07 -3.63
CA LEU A 90 17.15 10.56 -2.42
C LEU A 90 18.18 9.74 -1.62
N THR A 91 18.16 9.88 -0.30
CA THR A 91 18.90 8.93 0.54
C THR A 91 18.28 7.54 0.42
N THR A 92 19.04 6.47 0.70
CA THR A 92 18.54 5.08 0.63
C THR A 92 17.24 4.91 1.41
N THR A 93 17.14 5.49 2.61
CA THR A 93 15.93 5.43 3.43
C THR A 93 14.73 6.13 2.78
N GLN A 94 14.95 7.29 2.15
CA GLN A 94 13.89 8.02 1.46
C GLN A 94 13.43 7.30 0.20
N PHE A 95 14.35 6.65 -0.53
CA PHE A 95 14.00 5.79 -1.65
C PHE A 95 13.13 4.61 -1.21
N VAL A 96 13.53 3.91 -0.13
CA VAL A 96 12.75 2.81 0.44
C VAL A 96 11.35 3.28 0.83
N LEU A 97 11.24 4.43 1.51
CA LEU A 97 9.94 4.97 1.94
C LEU A 97 9.07 5.42 0.77
N ASN A 98 9.65 5.99 -0.29
CA ASN A 98 8.88 6.43 -1.45
C ASN A 98 8.45 5.27 -2.36
N LYS A 99 9.30 4.25 -2.54
CA LYS A 99 9.07 3.22 -3.58
C LYS A 99 8.78 1.83 -3.06
N LEU A 100 9.25 1.50 -1.86
CA LEU A 100 9.08 0.16 -1.29
C LEU A 100 8.00 0.12 -0.22
N ALA A 101 7.58 1.24 0.39
CA ALA A 101 6.56 1.22 1.45
C ALA A 101 5.26 0.50 1.03
N PRO A 102 4.66 0.74 -0.15
CA PRO A 102 3.46 0.01 -0.57
C PRO A 102 3.71 -1.49 -0.78
N TRP A 103 4.88 -1.85 -1.31
CA TRP A 103 5.27 -3.25 -1.51
C TRP A 103 5.58 -3.96 -0.19
N ILE A 104 6.08 -3.24 0.82
CA ILE A 104 6.26 -3.76 2.17
C ILE A 104 4.89 -4.14 2.75
N ILE A 105 3.85 -3.33 2.54
CA ILE A 105 2.48 -3.67 2.98
C ILE A 105 1.99 -4.96 2.29
N VAL A 106 2.21 -5.11 0.97
CA VAL A 106 1.88 -6.33 0.24
C VAL A 106 2.63 -7.54 0.82
N ALA A 107 3.95 -7.41 1.03
CA ALA A 107 4.77 -8.49 1.58
C ALA A 107 4.33 -8.89 3.00
N LEU A 108 4.06 -7.91 3.87
CA LEU A 108 3.54 -8.15 5.22
C LEU A 108 2.16 -8.82 5.19
N THR A 109 1.32 -8.50 4.21
CA THR A 109 0.04 -9.19 4.00
C THR A 109 0.27 -10.68 3.70
N ILE A 110 1.18 -11.01 2.79
CA ILE A 110 1.53 -12.40 2.46
C ILE A 110 2.12 -13.13 3.67
N VAL A 111 3.05 -12.50 4.38
CA VAL A 111 3.64 -13.06 5.61
C VAL A 111 2.56 -13.34 6.65
N GLY A 112 1.63 -12.40 6.86
CA GLY A 112 0.49 -12.59 7.77
C GLY A 112 -0.39 -13.76 7.35
N MET A 113 -0.68 -13.91 6.05
CA MET A 113 -1.43 -15.05 5.54
C MET A 113 -0.73 -16.39 5.81
N ILE A 114 0.59 -16.46 5.59
CA ILE A 114 1.39 -17.66 5.87
C ILE A 114 1.35 -18.00 7.36
N ILE A 115 1.52 -17.02 8.25
CA ILE A 115 1.46 -17.23 9.71
C ILE A 115 0.09 -17.75 10.13
N ILE A 116 -0.99 -17.16 9.60
CA ILE A 116 -2.37 -17.60 9.88
C ILE A 116 -2.58 -19.04 9.39
N TRP A 117 -2.11 -19.35 8.18
CA TRP A 117 -2.23 -20.68 7.60
C TRP A 117 -1.50 -21.73 8.46
N LEU A 118 -0.23 -21.47 8.81
CA LEU A 118 0.58 -22.35 9.68
C LEU A 118 0.01 -22.54 11.10
N ARG A 119 -0.83 -21.61 11.57
CA ARG A 119 -1.46 -21.71 12.89
C ARG A 119 -2.72 -22.57 12.90
N HIS A 120 -3.38 -22.68 11.75
CA HIS A 120 -4.69 -23.32 11.62
C HIS A 120 -4.65 -24.60 10.77
N HIS A 121 -3.46 -25.00 10.33
CA HIS A 121 -3.14 -26.30 9.75
C HIS A 121 -2.14 -27.02 10.66
#